data_AF-A0A7X0EEW1-F1
#
_entry.id   AF-A0A7X0EEW1-F1
#
_cell.length_a   1.000
_cell.length_b   1.000
_cell.length_c   1.000
_cell.angle_alpha   90.00
_cell.angle_beta   90.00
_cell.angle_gamma   90.00
#
_symmetry.space_group_name_H-M   'P 1'
#
loop_
_entity.id
_entity.type
_entity.pdbx_description
1 polymer ?
#
loop_
_entity_poly.entity_id
_entity_poly.type
_entity_poly.pdbx_seq_one_letter_code
_entity_poly.pdbx_strand_id
1 'polypeptide(L)' 'MFAAGPGNYALRVYLDSVNSNMCQYAFIYINADDGNYQVYSSLLMSSWVAGKTIEATITKDSQGFCHIVEFYAR' A
#
# COMPACT_ATOMS: atom_id res chain seq x y z
N MET A 1 -13.16 -4.06 -16.45
CA MET A 1 -13.89 -3.36 -15.36
C MET A 1 -12.96 -2.30 -14.83
N PHE A 2 -13.33 -1.02 -14.95
CA PHE A 2 -12.64 0.06 -14.24
C PHE A 2 -13.68 0.72 -13.33
N ALA A 3 -13.48 0.60 -12.02
CA ALA A 3 -14.29 1.29 -11.04
C ALA A 3 -13.70 2.70 -10.87
N ALA A 4 -14.28 3.67 -11.56
CA ALA A 4 -13.96 5.08 -11.38
C ALA A 4 -14.59 5.58 -10.05
N GLY A 5 -13.89 5.32 -8.95
CA GLY A 5 -13.95 6.13 -7.74
C GLY A 5 -12.64 6.92 -7.59
N PRO A 6 -12.59 7.99 -6.78
CA PRO A 6 -11.42 8.89 -6.68
C PRO A 6 -10.13 8.25 -6.13
N GLY A 7 -10.09 6.94 -5.86
CA GLY A 7 -8.88 6.20 -5.54
C GLY A 7 -8.92 4.82 -6.17
N ASN A 8 -8.10 4.58 -7.19
CA ASN A 8 -7.90 3.24 -7.73
C ASN A 8 -6.88 2.51 -6.85
N TYR A 9 -7.33 1.99 -5.70
CA TYR A 9 -6.52 1.26 -4.72
C TYR A 9 -6.07 -0.11 -5.25
N ALA A 10 -5.19 -0.10 -6.26
CA ALA A 10 -4.78 -1.24 -7.06
C ALA A 10 -4.23 -2.41 -6.24
N LEU A 11 -3.49 -2.09 -5.17
CA LEU A 11 -3.03 -3.05 -4.18
C LEU A 11 -3.34 -2.54 -2.79
N ARG A 12 -3.95 -3.38 -1.95
CA ARG A 12 -4.19 -3.12 -0.54
C ARG A 12 -3.38 -4.10 0.30
N VAL A 13 -2.64 -3.57 1.26
CA VAL A 13 -1.91 -4.36 2.26
C VAL A 13 -2.58 -4.10 3.60
N TYR A 14 -3.18 -5.15 4.15
CA TYR A 14 -3.86 -5.06 5.44
C TYR A 14 -2.84 -5.10 6.56
N LEU A 15 -3.00 -4.19 7.51
CA LEU A 15 -2.13 -4.05 8.67
C LEU A 15 -2.51 -5.06 9.74
N ASP A 16 -1.53 -5.42 10.55
CA ASP A 16 -1.76 -6.21 11.75
C ASP A 16 -2.58 -5.43 12.79
N SER A 17 -2.97 -6.11 13.88
CA SER A 17 -3.76 -5.50 14.94
C SER A 17 -3.04 -4.34 15.64
N VAL A 18 -1.70 -4.36 15.69
CA VAL A 18 -0.89 -3.33 16.34
C VAL A 18 -0.92 -2.03 15.53
N ASN A 19 -0.81 -2.13 14.21
CA ASN A 19 -0.74 -0.98 13.30
C ASN A 19 -2.11 -0.60 12.70
N SER A 20 -3.17 -1.37 12.99
CA SER A 20 -4.52 -1.17 12.48
C SER A 20 -5.08 0.25 12.70
N ASN A 21 -4.68 0.92 13.78
CA ASN A 21 -5.12 2.27 14.12
C ASN A 21 -4.35 3.38 13.37
N MET A 22 -3.27 3.05 12.66
CA MET A 22 -2.48 4.05 11.93
C MET A 22 -3.23 4.59 10.71
N CYS A 23 -4.09 3.75 10.12
CA CYS A 23 -4.70 3.94 8.82
C CYS A 23 -6.19 3.65 8.86
N GLN A 24 -6.98 4.46 8.14
CA GLN A 24 -8.42 4.23 8.05
C GLN A 24 -8.69 2.83 7.45
N TYR A 25 -9.55 2.05 8.12
CA TYR A 25 -9.84 0.65 7.79
C TYR A 25 -8.65 -0.32 7.84
N ALA A 26 -7.57 0.03 8.55
CA ALA A 26 -6.43 -0.85 8.80
C ALA A 26 -5.76 -1.39 7.52
N PHE A 27 -5.71 -0.59 6.44
CA PHE A 27 -4.92 -0.93 5.26
C PHE A 27 -4.10 0.25 4.77
N ILE A 28 -3.00 -0.09 4.09
CA ILE A 28 -2.20 0.80 3.27
C ILE A 28 -2.36 0.40 1.81
N TYR A 29 -2.26 1.34 0.88
CA TYR A 29 -2.45 1.04 -0.54
C TYR A 29 -1.37 1.62 -1.44
N ILE A 30 -1.28 1.05 -2.65
CA ILE A 30 -0.63 1.64 -3.83
C ILE A 30 -1.73 1.93 -4.85
N ASN A 31 -1.67 3.11 -5.47
CA ASN A 31 -2.60 3.52 -6.49
C ASN A 31 -2.13 3.03 -7.87
N ALA A 32 -3.06 2.68 -8.76
CA ALA A 32 -2.72 2.36 -10.15
C ALA A 32 -2.07 3.54 -10.88
N ASP A 33 -2.38 4.77 -10.45
CA ASP A 33 -1.86 6.00 -11.04
C ASP A 33 -0.46 6.36 -10.51
N ASP A 34 0.07 5.61 -9.53
CA ASP A 34 1.42 5.83 -9.03
C ASP A 34 2.47 5.47 -10.10
N GLY A 35 3.51 6.28 -10.17
CA GLY A 35 4.69 5.95 -10.96
C GLY A 35 5.24 4.59 -10.55
N ASN A 36 5.42 3.70 -11.53
CA ASN A 36 5.94 2.33 -11.34
C ASN A 36 5.08 1.41 -10.44
N TYR A 37 3.76 1.63 -10.35
CA TYR A 37 2.89 0.82 -9.48
C TYR A 37 3.07 -0.70 -9.66
N GLN A 38 3.29 -1.17 -10.91
CA GLN A 38 3.45 -2.58 -11.24
C GLN A 38 4.72 -3.16 -10.61
N VAL A 39 5.82 -2.40 -10.69
CA VAL A 39 7.11 -2.78 -10.11
C VAL A 39 6.99 -2.82 -8.59
N TYR A 40 6.38 -1.80 -7.99
CA TYR A 40 6.17 -1.74 -6.55
C TYR A 40 5.27 -2.86 -6.03
N SER A 41 4.18 -3.14 -6.73
CA SER A 41 3.28 -4.25 -6.39
C SER A 41 4.00 -5.59 -6.48
N SER A 42 4.80 -5.80 -7.53
CA SER A 42 5.59 -7.02 -7.68
C SER A 42 6.62 -7.18 -6.57
N LEU A 43 7.33 -6.10 -6.22
CA LEU A 43 8.35 -6.11 -5.16
C LEU A 43 7.74 -6.38 -3.77
N LEU A 44 6.59 -5.79 -3.46
CA LEU A 44 5.88 -6.05 -2.21
C LEU A 44 5.46 -7.53 -2.12
N MET A 45 4.86 -8.07 -3.18
CA MET A 45 4.45 -9.48 -3.22
C MET A 45 5.65 -10.42 -3.11
N SER A 46 6.74 -10.16 -3.85
CA SER A 46 7.94 -11.00 -3.77
C SER A 46 8.60 -10.93 -2.40
N SER A 47 8.62 -9.76 -1.77
CA SER A 47 9.15 -9.58 -0.42
C SER A 47 8.32 -10.34 0.61
N TRP A 48 6.99 -10.30 0.49
CA TRP A 48 6.09 -11.08 1.35
C TRP A 48 6.33 -12.59 1.20
N VAL A 49 6.41 -13.10 -0.03
CA VAL A 49 6.71 -14.52 -0.30
C VAL A 49 8.09 -14.91 0.23
N ALA A 50 9.08 -14.00 0.16
CA ALA A 50 10.42 -14.21 0.69
C ALA A 50 10.52 -14.04 2.22
N GLY A 51 9.42 -13.70 2.91
CA GLY A 51 9.41 -13.46 4.36
C GLY A 51 10.21 -12.24 4.79
N LYS A 52 10.37 -11.26 3.90
CA LYS A 52 11.11 -10.01 4.14
C LYS A 52 10.26 -9.00 4.89
N THR A 53 10.93 -8.16 5.68
CA THR A 53 10.27 -7.03 6.35
C THR A 53 10.26 -5.83 5.40
N ILE A 54 9.11 -5.18 5.25
CA ILE A 54 8.97 -3.96 4.48
C ILE A 54 8.95 -2.77 5.43
N GLU A 55 9.83 -1.81 5.18
CA GLU A 55 9.76 -0.49 5.78
C GLU A 55 9.23 0.48 4.73
N ALA A 56 8.10 1.12 5.02
CA ALA A 56 7.38 1.97 4.08
C ALA A 56 7.18 3.38 4.64
N THR A 57 7.36 4.38 3.78
CA THR A 57 6.93 5.75 4.01
C THR A 57 5.50 5.91 3.53
N ILE A 58 4.64 6.34 4.45
CA ILE A 58 3.20 6.40 4.24
C ILE A 58 2.72 7.84 4.36
N THR A 59 1.85 8.27 3.45
CA THR A 59 1.09 9.52 3.56
C THR A 59 -0.40 9.25 3.67
N LYS A 60 -1.16 10.16 4.27
CA LYS A 60 -2.63 10.06 4.31
C LYS A 60 -3.24 10.88 3.18
N ASP A 61 -4.17 10.29 2.45
CA ASP A 61 -4.94 11.01 1.44
C ASP A 61 -6.06 11.85 2.06
N SER A 62 -6.76 12.62 1.22
CA SER A 62 -7.88 13.48 1.64
C SER A 62 -9.06 12.72 2.23
N GLN A 63 -9.11 11.40 2.04
CA GLN A 63 -10.13 10.51 2.58
C GLN A 63 -9.66 9.75 3.83
N GLY A 64 -8.43 10.00 4.30
CA GLY A 64 -7.87 9.41 5.51
C GLY A 64 -7.22 8.03 5.31
N PHE A 65 -7.18 7.52 4.08
CA PHE A 65 -6.51 6.26 3.78
C PHE A 65 -5.00 6.46 3.70
N CYS A 66 -4.26 5.42 4.03
CA CYS A 66 -2.81 5.42 3.98
C CYS A 66 -2.30 4.96 2.61
N HIS A 67 -1.50 5.80 1.99
CA HIS A 67 -0.88 5.58 0.69
C HIS A 67 0.62 5.38 0.84
N ILE A 68 1.17 4.35 0.20
CA ILE A 68 2.62 4.07 0.19
C ILE A 68 3.28 4.98 -0.84
N VAL A 69 4.20 5.84 -0.37
CA VAL A 69 4.98 6.73 -1.24
C VAL A 69 6.28 6.07 -1.67
N GLU A 70 6.96 5.42 -0.72
CA GLU A 70 8.23 4.75 -0.91
C GLU A 70 8.32 3.56 0.06
N PHE A 71 9.08 2.53 -0.29
CA PHE A 71 9.39 1.44 0.61
C PHE A 71 10.70 0.74 0.22
N TYR A 72 11.25 -0.01 1.17
CA TYR A 72 12.38 -0.90 0.94
C TYR A 72 12.22 -2.19 1.73
N ALA A 73 12.71 -3.30 1.17
CA ALA A 73 12.70 -4.61 1.79
C ALA A 73 14.02 -4.88 2.52
N ARG A 74 13.95 -5.43 3.73
CA ARG A 74 15.10 -5.90 4.53
C ARG A 74 15.03 -7.41 4.75
#